data_AF-C2KWJ9-F1
#
_entry.id   AF-C2KWJ9-F1
#
_cell.length_a   1.000
_cell.length_b   1.000
_cell.length_c   1.000
_cell.angle_alpha   90.00
_cell.angle_beta   90.00
_cell.angle_gamma   90.00
#
_symmetry.space_group_name_H-M   'P 1'
#
loop_
_entity.id
_entity.type
_entity.pdbx_description
1 polymer ?
#
loop_
_entity_poly.entity_id
_entity_poly.type
_entity_poly.pdbx_seq_one_letter_code
_entity_poly.pdbx_strand_id
1 'polypeptide(L)'
;MIDLDDLFVRLVPNLSVNEMIAPCDCGYSVYIKDELPEDKKVEALYHAYMHTQCNDFSKDDIQEIEARAHYDLDNLSEFRKALREAQTQYEC
;
A
#
# COMPACT_ATOMS: atom_id res chain seq x y z
N MET A 1 -5.02 -11.32 9.45
CA MET A 1 -5.82 -11.01 8.25
C MET A 1 -5.44 -9.59 7.89
N ILE A 2 -4.92 -9.35 6.69
CA ILE A 2 -4.68 -7.97 6.24
C ILE A 2 -6.05 -7.36 6.00
N ASP A 3 -6.30 -6.19 6.57
CA ASP A 3 -7.50 -5.41 6.31
C ASP A 3 -7.20 -4.39 5.19
N LEU A 4 -7.76 -4.63 4.02
CA LEU A 4 -7.64 -3.76 2.85
C LEU A 4 -8.95 -3.05 2.53
N ASP A 5 -10.00 -3.20 3.36
CA ASP A 5 -11.35 -2.74 3.04
C ASP A 5 -11.42 -1.21 2.94
N ASP A 6 -10.52 -0.52 3.64
CA ASP A 6 -10.37 0.94 3.59
C ASP A 6 -9.41 1.42 2.47
N LEU A 7 -8.86 0.53 1.64
CA LEU A 7 -7.94 0.89 0.54
C LEU A 7 -8.60 0.76 -0.84
N PHE A 8 -8.85 1.89 -1.48
CA PHE A 8 -9.35 1.97 -2.84
C PHE A 8 -8.18 2.03 -3.85
N VAL A 9 -7.72 0.86 -4.30
CA VAL A 9 -6.53 0.73 -5.14
C VAL A 9 -6.84 0.93 -6.63
N ARG A 10 -6.03 1.74 -7.33
CA ARG A 10 -6.10 1.95 -8.78
C ARG A 10 -4.72 1.90 -9.41
N LEU A 11 -4.61 1.22 -10.57
CA LEU A 11 -3.43 1.29 -11.42
C LEU A 11 -3.53 2.53 -12.33
N VAL A 12 -2.50 3.36 -12.34
CA VAL A 12 -2.48 4.63 -13.10
C VAL A 12 -1.21 4.70 -13.96
N PRO A 13 -1.34 4.95 -15.29
CA PRO A 13 -0.18 5.11 -16.16
C PRO A 13 0.49 6.47 -15.97
N ASN A 14 1.79 6.56 -16.29
CA ASN A 14 2.60 7.77 -16.27
C ASN A 14 2.67 8.47 -14.89
N LEU A 15 2.51 7.73 -13.80
CA LEU A 15 2.70 8.27 -12.45
C LEU A 15 4.19 8.62 -12.25
N SER A 16 4.47 9.79 -11.68
CA SER A 16 5.86 10.25 -11.44
C SER A 16 6.55 9.51 -10.30
N VAL A 17 5.76 8.89 -9.42
CA VAL A 17 6.18 8.09 -8.26
C VAL A 17 5.64 6.65 -8.43
N ASN A 18 6.13 5.73 -7.61
CA ASN A 18 5.69 4.33 -7.66
C ASN A 18 4.28 4.16 -7.06
N GLU A 19 3.99 4.91 -6.00
CA GLU A 19 2.71 4.96 -5.32
C GLU A 19 2.37 6.37 -4.87
N MET A 20 1.08 6.64 -4.76
CA MET A 20 0.54 7.82 -4.11
C MET A 20 -0.66 7.40 -3.26
N ILE A 21 -0.74 7.90 -2.04
CA ILE A 21 -1.85 7.63 -1.13
C ILE A 21 -2.44 8.94 -0.63
N ALA A 22 -3.76 9.00 -0.53
CA ALA A 22 -4.49 10.13 0.03
C ALA A 22 -5.73 9.67 0.80
N PRO A 23 -6.07 10.32 1.92
CA PRO A 23 -7.34 10.07 2.62
C PRO A 23 -8.53 10.48 1.75
N CYS A 24 -9.65 9.78 1.90
CA CYS A 24 -10.94 10.06 1.29
C CYS A 24 -12.08 9.77 2.29
N ASP A 25 -13.33 10.07 1.92
CA ASP A 25 -14.47 10.03 2.84
C ASP A 25 -14.69 8.67 3.54
N CYS A 26 -14.26 7.56 2.93
CA CYS A 26 -14.48 6.20 3.45
C CYS A 26 -13.19 5.38 3.57
N GLY A 27 -12.03 6.02 3.73
CA GLY A 27 -10.74 5.33 3.82
C GLY A 27 -9.65 6.07 3.06
N TYR A 28 -8.90 5.36 2.21
CA TYR A 28 -7.76 5.89 1.48
C TYR A 28 -7.79 5.50 0.02
N SER A 29 -7.57 6.47 -0.86
CA SER A 29 -7.31 6.22 -2.27
C SER A 29 -5.83 5.91 -2.47
N VAL A 30 -5.54 4.77 -3.09
CA VAL A 30 -4.18 4.31 -3.38
C VAL A 30 -3.99 4.23 -4.88
N TYR A 31 -3.02 4.95 -5.40
CA TYR A 31 -2.66 4.96 -6.81
C TYR A 31 -1.29 4.30 -6.97
N ILE A 32 -1.22 3.24 -7.77
CA ILE A 32 0.02 2.52 -8.05
C ILE A 32 0.36 2.70 -9.51
N LYS A 33 1.63 2.97 -9.80
CA LYS A 33 2.13 3.12 -11.15
C LYS A 33 1.97 1.84 -11.95
N ASP A 34 1.24 1.92 -13.07
CA ASP A 34 0.89 0.73 -13.85
C ASP A 34 2.10 0.10 -14.56
N GLU A 35 3.11 0.89 -14.90
CA GLU A 35 4.31 0.40 -15.58
C GLU A 35 5.26 -0.41 -14.67
N LEU A 36 4.95 -0.52 -13.38
CA LEU A 36 5.77 -1.29 -12.45
C LEU A 36 5.64 -2.80 -12.71
N PRO A 37 6.74 -3.56 -12.58
CA PRO A 37 6.65 -5.02 -12.47
C PRO A 37 5.75 -5.43 -11.30
N GLU A 38 5.12 -6.61 -11.37
CA GLU A 38 4.16 -7.08 -10.36
C GLU A 38 4.73 -7.06 -8.94
N ASP A 39 5.96 -7.54 -8.74
CA ASP A 39 6.61 -7.51 -7.42
C ASP A 39 6.76 -6.09 -6.86
N LYS A 40 6.96 -5.10 -7.75
CA LYS A 40 7.04 -3.68 -7.39
C LYS A 40 5.68 -3.06 -7.15
N LYS A 41 4.61 -3.52 -7.83
CA LYS A 41 3.23 -3.13 -7.52
C LYS A 41 2.83 -3.60 -6.12
N VAL A 42 3.24 -4.82 -5.73
CA VAL A 42 2.98 -5.34 -4.38
C VAL A 42 3.78 -4.56 -3.32
N GLU A 43 5.03 -4.20 -3.60
CA GLU A 43 5.82 -3.34 -2.70
C GLU A 43 5.19 -1.95 -2.54
N ALA A 44 4.74 -1.34 -3.64
CA ALA A 44 4.02 -0.06 -3.65
C ALA A 44 2.72 -0.13 -2.83
N LEU A 45 1.94 -1.20 -2.98
CA LEU A 45 0.72 -1.42 -2.21
C LEU A 45 1.03 -1.59 -0.71
N TYR A 46 2.06 -2.36 -0.38
CA TYR A 46 2.49 -2.54 1.00
C TYR A 46 2.91 -1.22 1.63
N HIS A 47 3.67 -0.39 0.89
CA HIS A 47 4.08 0.93 1.35
C HIS A 47 2.86 1.81 1.69
N ALA A 48 1.88 1.85 0.78
CA ALA A 48 0.61 2.56 1.01
C ALA A 48 -0.16 2.01 2.24
N TYR A 49 -0.21 0.70 2.42
CA TYR A 49 -0.82 0.06 3.58
C TYR A 49 -0.12 0.45 4.89
N MET A 50 1.21 0.53 4.91
CA MET A 50 1.96 0.93 6.11
C MET A 50 1.63 2.36 6.54
N HIS A 51 1.41 3.27 5.59
CA HIS A 51 0.98 4.64 5.90
C HIS A 51 -0.37 4.69 6.61
N THR A 52 -1.32 3.81 6.26
CA THR A 52 -2.62 3.76 6.95
C THR A 52 -2.50 3.13 8.32
N GLN A 53 -1.77 2.02 8.45
CA GLN A 53 -1.57 1.33 9.74
C GLN A 53 -0.82 2.21 10.75
N CYS A 54 0.12 3.03 10.29
CA CYS A 54 0.89 3.92 11.14
C CYS A 54 0.17 5.24 11.45
N ASN A 55 -1.02 5.46 10.88
CA ASN A 55 -1.79 6.71 10.98
C ASN A 55 -0.96 7.95 10.61
N ASP A 56 -0.20 7.85 9.52
CA ASP A 56 0.82 8.84 9.17
C ASP A 56 0.23 10.20 8.78
N PHE A 57 -1.00 10.23 8.29
CA PHE A 57 -1.73 11.46 7.97
C PHE A 57 -2.09 12.33 9.18
N SER A 58 -1.86 11.82 10.40
CA SER A 58 -1.99 12.58 11.64
C SER A 58 -0.67 13.16 12.16
N LYS A 59 0.44 12.89 11.46
CA LYS A 59 1.80 13.23 11.88
C LYS A 59 2.40 14.31 10.97
N ASP A 60 3.37 15.04 11.50
CA ASP A 60 3.99 16.18 10.82
C ASP A 60 5.43 15.89 10.32
N ASP A 61 6.10 14.85 10.84
CA ASP A 61 7.47 14.51 10.45
C ASP A 61 7.53 13.53 9.28
N ILE A 62 7.66 14.10 8.07
CA ILE A 62 7.73 13.35 6.81
C ILE A 62 8.91 12.36 6.79
N GLN A 63 10.06 12.70 7.36
CA GLN A 63 11.24 11.82 7.29
C GLN A 63 11.09 10.61 8.21
N GLU A 64 10.51 10.80 9.39
CA GLU A 64 10.20 9.70 10.31
C GLU A 64 9.12 8.76 9.72
N ILE A 65 8.10 9.35 9.09
CA ILE A 65 7.01 8.64 8.39
C ILE A 65 7.58 7.72 7.30
N GLU A 66 8.35 8.28 6.37
CA GLU A 66 8.89 7.53 5.23
C GLU A 66 9.91 6.47 5.69
N ALA A 67 10.75 6.77 6.68
CA ALA A 67 11.69 5.80 7.22
C ALA A 67 10.96 4.56 7.75
N ARG A 68 9.92 4.76 8.57
CA ARG A 68 9.18 3.66 9.19
C ARG A 68 8.46 2.78 8.16
N ALA A 69 7.90 3.38 7.11
CA ALA A 69 7.21 2.65 6.05
C ALA A 69 8.18 1.82 5.18
N HIS A 70 9.45 2.24 5.05
CA HIS A 70 10.47 1.54 4.26
C HIS A 70 11.27 0.44 5.01
N TYR A 71 11.41 0.49 6.34
CA TYR A 71 12.32 -0.41 7.06
C TYR A 71 11.75 -1.78 7.47
N ASP A 72 10.46 -2.04 7.24
CA ASP A 72 9.80 -3.24 7.75
C ASP A 72 9.71 -4.38 6.72
N LEU A 73 10.87 -4.95 6.38
CA LEU A 73 11.02 -5.96 5.32
C LEU A 73 10.48 -7.34 5.69
N ASP A 74 10.47 -7.72 6.97
CA ASP A 74 9.90 -9.00 7.42
C ASP A 74 8.36 -9.00 7.25
N ASN A 75 7.74 -7.86 7.52
CA ASN A 75 6.30 -7.65 7.34
C ASN A 75 5.88 -7.65 5.85
N LEU A 76 6.77 -7.31 4.91
CA LEU A 76 6.48 -7.42 3.47
C LEU A 76 6.29 -8.88 3.00
N SER A 77 7.04 -9.82 3.56
CA SER A 77 6.91 -11.25 3.22
C SER A 77 5.58 -11.82 3.70
N GLU A 78 5.19 -11.47 4.93
CA GLU A 78 3.88 -11.83 5.48
C GLU A 78 2.74 -11.16 4.70
N PHE A 79 2.93 -9.89 4.33
CA PHE A 79 1.98 -9.16 3.51
C PHE A 79 1.74 -9.83 2.15
N ARG A 80 2.82 -10.20 1.45
CA ARG A 80 2.75 -10.94 0.17
C ARG A 80 1.96 -12.25 0.30
N LYS A 81 2.18 -13.00 1.39
CA LYS A 81 1.47 -14.25 1.63
C LYS A 81 -0.02 -14.01 1.83
N ALA A 82 -0.38 -13.10 2.72
CA ALA A 82 -1.79 -12.84 3.02
C ALA A 82 -2.52 -12.14 1.86
N LEU A 83 -1.83 -11.34 1.03
CA LEU A 83 -2.41 -10.79 -0.21
C LEU A 83 -2.79 -11.91 -1.20
N ARG A 84 -1.94 -12.92 -1.37
CA ARG A 84 -2.25 -14.10 -2.21
C ARG A 84 -3.42 -14.92 -1.66
N GLU A 85 -3.49 -15.08 -0.34
CA GLU A 85 -4.61 -15.77 0.33
C GLU A 85 -5.93 -14.99 0.17
N ALA A 86 -5.90 -13.65 0.23
CA ALA A 86 -7.07 -12.81 -0.03
C ALA A 86 -7.51 -12.89 -1.50
N GLN A 87 -6.59 -12.82 -2.46
CA GLN A 87 -6.91 -12.94 -3.88
C GLN A 87 -7.55 -14.28 -4.23
N THR A 88 -7.06 -15.38 -3.66
CA THR A 88 -7.63 -16.72 -3.87
C THR A 88 -9.04 -16.90 -3.29
N GLN A 89 -9.46 -16.09 -2.31
CA GLN A 89 -10.84 -16.08 -1.80
C GLN A 89 -11.85 -15.39 -2.73
N TYR A 90 -11.40 -14.55 -3.66
CA TYR A 90 -12.27 -13.80 -4.58
C TYR A 90 -12.32 -14.38 -6.00
N GLU A 91 -11.59 -15.47 -6.29
CA GLU A 91 -11.63 -16.21 -7.56
C GLU A 91 -12.63 -17.39 -7.58
N CYS A 92 -13.64 -17.41 -6.69
CA CYS A 92 -14.69 -18.43 -6.64
C CYS A 92 -15.93 -18.08 -7.47
#